data_AF-A0A3D5MP07-F1
#
_entry.id   AF-A0A3D5MP07-F1
#
_cell.length_a   1.000
_cell.length_b   1.000
_cell.length_c   1.000
_cell.angle_alpha   90.00
_cell.angle_beta   90.00
_cell.angle_gamma   90.00
#
_symmetry.space_group_name_H-M   'P 1'
#
loop_
_entity.id
_entity.type
_entity.pdbx_description
1 polymer ?
#
loop_
_entity_poly.entity_id
_entity_poly.type
_entity_poly.pdbx_seq_one_letter_code
_entity_poly.pdbx_strand_id
1 'polypeptide(L)'
;MREVLMYFPIGAAHRFRSHPYLKAIMDAWGIDPGGRNLEDIRKGCRLTLGEFVEYILAFSMADISRRPIYDLFFATDSPKGFIKMKEAMWKVDPSGHFRYSDADDPSQLRWVWPAEELWPLIQEKFRGRKALVRTICTFVNEETYYLEKHAREALRSAEQRGAISVAPTKVDGFKRRRRTFPEDLMITFLKE
;
A
#
# COMPACT_ATOMS: atom_id res chain seq x y z
N MET A 1 -5.71 -15.13 16.32
CA MET A 1 -5.10 -14.63 15.07
C MET A 1 -6.13 -14.78 13.98
N ARG A 2 -6.57 -13.69 13.36
CA ARG A 2 -7.54 -13.69 12.26
C ARG A 2 -6.77 -13.35 10.98
N GLU A 3 -6.88 -14.21 9.97
CA GLU A 3 -6.35 -13.98 8.63
C GLU A 3 -7.36 -14.50 7.62
N VAL A 4 -7.70 -13.69 6.62
CA VAL A 4 -8.61 -14.08 5.55
C VAL A 4 -8.14 -13.50 4.22
N LEU A 5 -8.19 -14.31 3.17
CA LEU A 5 -8.07 -13.87 1.79
C LEU A 5 -9.44 -14.01 1.14
N MET A 6 -10.04 -12.87 0.80
CA MET A 6 -11.37 -12.80 0.24
C MET A 6 -11.29 -12.50 -1.26
N TYR A 7 -12.00 -13.29 -2.05
CA TYR A 7 -12.25 -13.02 -3.47
C TYR A 7 -13.55 -12.24 -3.63
N PHE A 8 -13.51 -11.11 -4.35
CA PHE A 8 -14.68 -10.31 -4.65
C PHE A 8 -14.81 -10.06 -6.16
N PRO A 9 -15.84 -10.61 -6.85
CA PRO A 9 -16.00 -10.47 -8.30
C PRO A 9 -16.53 -9.07 -8.67
N ILE A 10 -15.70 -8.04 -8.48
CA ILE A 10 -16.09 -6.63 -8.54
C ILE A 10 -16.68 -6.23 -9.90
N GLY A 11 -16.19 -6.81 -11.00
CA GLY A 11 -16.71 -6.53 -12.34
C GLY A 11 -18.15 -7.01 -12.52
N ALA A 12 -18.45 -8.21 -12.01
CA ALA A 12 -19.82 -8.73 -11.99
C ALA A 12 -20.68 -7.94 -11.01
N ALA A 13 -20.15 -7.64 -9.82
CA ALA A 13 -20.86 -6.91 -8.80
C ALA A 13 -21.33 -5.53 -9.28
N HIS A 14 -20.44 -4.79 -9.96
CA HIS A 14 -20.79 -3.50 -10.54
C HIS A 14 -21.85 -3.62 -11.65
N ARG A 15 -21.76 -4.64 -12.50
CA ARG A 15 -22.72 -4.86 -13.60
C ARG A 15 -24.11 -5.18 -13.10
N PHE A 16 -24.21 -5.98 -12.04
CA PHE A 16 -25.47 -6.51 -11.52
C PHE A 16 -25.93 -5.82 -10.22
N ARG A 17 -25.38 -4.64 -9.88
CA ARG A 17 -25.67 -3.91 -8.63
C ARG A 17 -27.16 -3.69 -8.33
N SER A 18 -27.98 -3.60 -9.37
CA SER A 18 -29.43 -3.43 -9.24
C SER A 18 -30.19 -4.76 -8.98
N HIS A 19 -29.52 -5.91 -9.05
CA HIS A 19 -30.12 -7.20 -8.78
C HIS A 19 -30.44 -7.33 -7.28
N PRO A 20 -31.67 -7.70 -6.89
CA PRO A 20 -32.11 -7.66 -5.49
C PRO A 20 -31.19 -8.40 -4.50
N TYR A 21 -30.69 -9.57 -4.90
CA TYR A 21 -29.77 -10.36 -4.08
C TYR A 21 -28.42 -9.68 -3.86
N LEU A 22 -27.84 -9.09 -4.91
CA LEU A 22 -26.55 -8.42 -4.81
C LEU A 22 -26.68 -7.11 -4.05
N LYS A 23 -27.78 -6.38 -4.27
CA LYS A 23 -28.12 -5.20 -3.47
C LYS A 23 -28.19 -5.54 -1.99
N ALA A 24 -28.88 -6.62 -1.61
CA ALA A 24 -28.94 -7.06 -0.22
C ALA A 24 -27.57 -7.41 0.38
N ILE A 25 -26.68 -8.03 -0.40
CA ILE A 25 -25.28 -8.30 0.03
C ILE A 25 -24.51 -7.00 0.21
N MET A 26 -24.60 -6.07 -0.75
CA MET A 26 -23.95 -4.76 -0.68
C MET A 26 -24.44 -3.97 0.54
N ASP A 27 -25.75 -3.91 0.74
CA ASP A 27 -26.39 -3.27 1.89
C ASP A 27 -25.92 -3.91 3.21
N ALA A 28 -25.87 -5.25 3.30
CA ALA A 28 -25.39 -5.98 4.47
C ALA A 28 -23.90 -5.70 4.78
N TRP A 29 -23.13 -5.29 3.77
CA TRP A 29 -21.72 -4.98 3.88
C TRP A 29 -21.46 -3.48 4.00
N GLY A 30 -22.51 -2.66 4.18
CA GLY A 30 -22.39 -1.21 4.26
C GLY A 30 -21.86 -0.56 2.97
N ILE A 31 -21.92 -1.27 1.85
CA ILE A 31 -21.53 -0.77 0.53
C ILE A 31 -22.76 -0.10 -0.08
N ASP A 32 -22.73 1.22 -0.29
CA ASP A 32 -23.81 1.91 -0.99
C ASP A 32 -23.92 1.38 -2.44
N PRO A 33 -25.00 0.64 -2.79
CA PRO A 33 -25.19 0.12 -4.14
C PRO A 33 -25.46 1.24 -5.16
N GLY A 34 -25.74 2.46 -4.70
CA GLY A 34 -25.86 3.69 -5.49
C GLY A 34 -24.52 4.32 -5.88
N GLY A 35 -23.39 3.81 -5.35
CA GLY A 35 -22.04 4.19 -5.77
C GLY A 35 -21.87 4.10 -7.29
N ARG A 36 -21.55 5.24 -7.91
CA ARG A 36 -21.42 5.31 -9.38
C ARG A 36 -20.18 4.59 -9.89
N ASN A 37 -19.20 4.31 -9.04
CA ASN A 37 -17.88 3.79 -9.40
C ASN A 37 -17.45 2.61 -8.52
N LEU A 38 -16.59 1.73 -9.06
CA LEU A 38 -15.98 0.58 -8.39
C LEU A 38 -15.24 0.92 -7.10
N GLU A 39 -14.78 2.17 -6.98
CA GLU A 39 -14.03 2.64 -5.81
C GLU A 39 -14.89 2.70 -4.54
N ASP A 40 -16.17 3.03 -4.68
CA ASP A 40 -17.10 3.07 -3.54
C ASP A 40 -17.29 1.67 -2.96
N ILE A 41 -17.35 0.66 -3.84
CA ILE A 41 -17.45 -0.76 -3.47
C ILE A 41 -16.19 -1.21 -2.72
N ARG A 42 -14.99 -0.86 -3.22
CA ARG A 42 -13.73 -1.17 -2.55
C ARG A 42 -13.63 -0.52 -1.18
N LYS A 43 -14.03 0.74 -1.08
CA LYS A 43 -14.03 1.49 0.17
C LYS A 43 -14.94 0.82 1.20
N GLY A 44 -16.17 0.43 0.81
CA GLY A 44 -17.08 -0.28 1.69
C GLY A 44 -16.51 -1.62 2.17
N CYS A 45 -15.96 -2.45 1.26
CA CYS A 45 -15.28 -3.69 1.64
C CYS A 45 -14.16 -3.47 2.67
N ARG A 46 -13.33 -2.43 2.47
CA ARG A 46 -12.24 -2.10 3.41
C ARG A 46 -12.77 -1.65 4.77
N LEU A 47 -13.80 -0.81 4.80
CA LEU A 47 -14.39 -0.33 6.06
C LEU A 47 -14.95 -1.50 6.85
N THR A 48 -15.73 -2.37 6.21
CA THR A 48 -16.35 -3.54 6.84
C THR A 48 -15.32 -4.55 7.34
N LEU A 49 -14.30 -4.87 6.54
CA LEU A 49 -13.21 -5.74 7.01
C LEU A 49 -12.41 -5.08 8.14
N GLY A 50 -12.28 -3.75 8.13
CA GLY A 50 -11.53 -2.96 9.12
C GLY A 50 -12.17 -2.95 10.50
N GLU A 51 -13.46 -3.29 10.61
CA GLU A 51 -14.10 -3.52 11.91
C GLU A 51 -13.56 -4.79 12.61
N PHE A 52 -13.00 -5.72 11.84
CA PHE A 52 -12.57 -7.03 12.34
C PHE A 52 -11.06 -7.18 12.41
N VAL A 53 -10.29 -6.50 11.57
CA VAL A 53 -8.83 -6.64 11.51
C VAL A 53 -8.12 -5.31 11.40
N GLU A 54 -6.86 -5.27 11.84
CA GLU A 54 -6.02 -4.08 11.77
C GLU A 54 -5.49 -3.80 10.36
N TYR A 55 -5.10 -4.83 9.62
CA TYR A 55 -4.42 -4.66 8.33
C TYR A 55 -5.23 -5.21 7.16
N ILE A 56 -5.35 -4.42 6.09
CA ILE A 56 -6.05 -4.80 4.87
C ILE A 56 -5.21 -4.42 3.64
N LEU A 57 -4.98 -5.38 2.75
CA LEU A 57 -4.43 -5.17 1.41
C LEU A 57 -5.49 -5.52 0.38
N ALA A 58 -5.63 -4.68 -0.64
CA ALA A 58 -6.47 -4.99 -1.78
C ALA A 58 -5.63 -5.10 -3.05
N PHE A 59 -6.04 -6.02 -3.91
CA PHE A 59 -5.47 -6.27 -5.21
C PHE A 59 -6.58 -6.26 -6.23
N SER A 60 -6.30 -5.78 -7.43
CA SER A 60 -7.28 -5.77 -8.50
C SER A 60 -6.78 -6.54 -9.70
N MET A 61 -7.64 -7.37 -10.28
CA MET A 61 -7.39 -8.04 -11.53
C MET A 61 -8.24 -7.37 -12.61
N ALA A 62 -7.66 -7.16 -13.77
CA ALA A 62 -8.33 -6.64 -14.94
C ALA A 62 -8.13 -7.58 -16.13
N ASP A 63 -8.98 -7.53 -17.14
CA ASP A 63 -8.76 -8.26 -18.39
C ASP A 63 -7.76 -7.52 -19.30
N ILE A 64 -7.48 -8.09 -20.48
CA ILE A 64 -6.63 -7.47 -21.51
C ILE A 64 -7.15 -6.10 -22.00
N SER A 65 -8.47 -5.88 -21.93
CA SER A 65 -9.11 -4.59 -22.24
C SER A 65 -9.13 -3.66 -21.01
N ARG A 66 -8.38 -4.03 -19.97
CA ARG A 66 -8.24 -3.36 -18.69
C ARG A 66 -9.56 -3.19 -17.92
N ARG A 67 -10.54 -4.06 -18.16
CA ARG A 67 -11.80 -4.08 -17.41
C ARG A 67 -11.63 -4.88 -16.11
N PRO A 68 -11.99 -4.33 -14.94
CA PRO A 68 -11.89 -5.05 -13.69
C PRO A 68 -12.69 -6.35 -13.68
N ILE A 69 -12.04 -7.45 -13.31
CA ILE A 69 -12.65 -8.78 -13.20
C ILE A 69 -13.03 -9.03 -11.74
N TYR A 70 -12.04 -9.06 -10.86
CA TYR A 70 -12.21 -9.28 -9.43
C TYR A 70 -11.16 -8.53 -8.63
N ASP A 71 -11.47 -8.30 -7.36
CA ASP A 71 -10.52 -7.84 -6.36
C ASP A 71 -10.25 -8.97 -5.36
N LEU A 72 -9.04 -9.01 -4.82
CA LEU A 72 -8.69 -9.80 -3.65
C LEU A 72 -8.49 -8.86 -2.47
N PHE A 73 -9.04 -9.21 -1.31
CA PHE A 73 -8.79 -8.52 -0.05
C PHE A 73 -8.10 -9.47 0.91
N PHE A 74 -6.86 -9.16 1.28
CA PHE A 74 -6.16 -9.85 2.36
C PHE A 74 -6.32 -9.04 3.65
N ALA A 75 -6.96 -9.62 4.65
CA ALA A 75 -7.27 -9.01 5.94
C ALA A 75 -6.58 -9.82 7.05
N THR A 76 -5.80 -9.17 7.91
CA THR A 76 -5.03 -9.83 8.99
C THR A 76 -4.82 -8.93 10.21
N ASP A 77 -4.73 -9.53 11.39
CA ASP A 77 -4.22 -8.87 12.61
C ASP A 77 -2.69 -9.03 12.79
N SER A 78 -2.03 -9.76 11.90
CA SER A 78 -0.62 -10.12 12.04
C SER A 78 0.24 -9.17 11.20
N PRO A 79 1.06 -8.29 11.83
CA PRO A 79 1.96 -7.39 11.10
C PRO A 79 2.93 -8.16 10.21
N LYS A 80 3.38 -9.33 10.68
CA LYS A 80 4.25 -10.22 9.90
C LYS A 80 3.52 -10.77 8.66
N GLY A 81 2.26 -11.16 8.80
CA GLY A 81 1.42 -11.66 7.70
C GLY A 81 1.18 -10.57 6.66
N PHE A 82 0.90 -9.36 7.11
CA PHE A 82 0.76 -8.17 6.26
C PHE A 82 2.03 -7.91 5.45
N ILE A 83 3.20 -7.90 6.08
CA ILE A 83 4.49 -7.71 5.40
C ILE A 83 4.75 -8.83 4.40
N LYS A 84 4.48 -10.10 4.75
CA LYS A 84 4.66 -11.24 3.83
C LYS A 84 3.74 -11.18 2.63
N MET A 85 2.50 -10.74 2.83
CA MET A 85 1.59 -10.52 1.70
C MET A 85 2.11 -9.39 0.82
N LYS A 86 2.56 -8.26 1.38
CA LYS A 86 3.19 -7.15 0.64
C LYS A 86 4.39 -7.61 -0.18
N GLU A 87 5.29 -8.40 0.40
CA GLU A 87 6.43 -9.00 -0.30
C GLU A 87 5.98 -9.83 -1.51
N ALA A 88 4.92 -10.64 -1.36
CA ALA A 88 4.34 -11.39 -2.45
C ALA A 88 3.79 -10.45 -3.55
N MET A 89 3.06 -9.38 -3.20
CA MET A 89 2.54 -8.42 -4.19
C MET A 89 3.66 -7.81 -5.02
N TRP A 90 4.71 -7.30 -4.36
CA TRP A 90 5.85 -6.68 -5.04
C TRP A 90 6.67 -7.66 -5.88
N LYS A 91 6.63 -8.95 -5.55
CA LYS A 91 7.28 -9.99 -6.37
C LYS A 91 6.53 -10.21 -7.68
N VAL A 92 5.20 -10.20 -7.65
CA VAL A 92 4.37 -10.41 -8.84
C VAL A 92 4.26 -9.13 -9.67
N ASP A 93 4.12 -7.97 -9.02
CA ASP A 93 4.11 -6.65 -9.68
C ASP A 93 5.14 -5.68 -9.05
N PRO A 94 6.38 -5.64 -9.59
CA PRO A 94 7.40 -4.69 -9.16
C PRO A 94 7.11 -3.22 -9.47
N SER A 95 6.07 -2.91 -10.25
CA SER A 95 5.69 -1.52 -10.53
C SER A 95 4.86 -0.88 -9.42
N GLY A 96 4.30 -1.71 -8.51
CA GLY A 96 3.48 -1.23 -7.40
C GLY A 96 2.09 -0.74 -7.83
N HIS A 97 1.65 -1.07 -9.06
CA HIS A 97 0.31 -0.72 -9.53
C HIS A 97 -0.75 -1.71 -9.02
N PHE A 98 -0.33 -2.91 -8.61
CA PHE A 98 -1.16 -3.99 -8.03
C PHE A 98 -2.42 -4.27 -8.86
N ARG A 99 -2.24 -4.16 -10.17
CA ARG A 99 -3.21 -4.50 -11.21
C ARG A 99 -2.58 -5.51 -12.14
N TYR A 100 -3.21 -6.66 -12.26
CA TYR A 100 -2.76 -7.73 -13.15
C TYR A 100 -3.73 -7.88 -14.30
N SER A 101 -3.22 -8.17 -15.50
CA SER A 101 -4.04 -8.62 -16.61
C SER A 101 -3.67 -10.03 -17.05
N ASP A 102 -4.67 -10.83 -17.41
CA ASP A 102 -4.49 -12.22 -17.86
C ASP A 102 -3.69 -12.34 -19.18
N ALA A 103 -3.25 -11.21 -19.77
CA ALA A 103 -2.57 -11.15 -21.07
C ALA A 103 -1.13 -10.59 -21.01
N ASP A 104 -0.52 -10.47 -19.83
CA ASP A 104 0.67 -9.62 -19.68
C ASP A 104 1.95 -10.23 -20.32
N ASP A 105 2.36 -9.64 -21.45
CA ASP A 105 3.75 -9.47 -21.88
C ASP A 105 4.48 -8.62 -20.81
N PRO A 106 5.66 -9.02 -20.31
CA PRO A 106 6.43 -8.27 -19.31
C PRO A 106 6.74 -6.80 -19.66
N SER A 107 6.60 -6.42 -20.93
CA SER A 107 6.90 -5.09 -21.45
C SER A 107 5.70 -4.13 -21.54
N GLN A 108 4.46 -4.59 -21.31
CA GLN A 108 3.29 -3.71 -21.44
C GLN A 108 2.99 -2.92 -20.16
N LEU A 109 2.97 -1.60 -20.31
CA LEU A 109 2.71 -0.60 -19.27
C LEU A 109 1.36 -0.83 -18.55
N ARG A 110 1.49 -1.08 -17.25
CA ARG A 110 0.44 -1.23 -16.23
C ARG A 110 -0.20 0.12 -15.90
N TRP A 111 -1.52 0.11 -15.67
CA TRP A 111 -2.29 1.32 -15.33
C TRP A 111 -1.94 1.79 -13.91
N VAL A 112 -1.38 3.00 -13.80
CA VAL A 112 -1.07 3.69 -12.54
C VAL A 112 -2.35 4.32 -11.97
N TRP A 113 -2.76 3.96 -10.75
CA TRP A 113 -3.71 4.79 -10.00
C TRP A 113 -3.56 4.68 -8.49
N PRO A 114 -3.13 5.77 -7.88
CA PRO A 114 -1.71 6.05 -7.79
C PRO A 114 -1.06 5.00 -6.89
N ALA A 115 0.07 4.43 -7.34
CA ALA A 115 1.10 4.14 -6.37
C ALA A 115 1.54 5.54 -5.90
N GLU A 116 0.95 6.04 -4.82
CA GLU A 116 1.35 7.32 -4.24
C GLU A 116 2.86 7.28 -4.09
N GLU A 117 3.56 8.23 -4.71
CA GLU A 117 5.01 8.21 -4.64
C GLU A 117 5.43 8.16 -3.18
N LEU A 118 6.26 7.17 -2.84
CA LEU A 118 6.62 6.91 -1.45
C LEU A 118 7.25 8.14 -0.77
N TRP A 119 8.01 8.93 -1.52
CA TRP A 119 8.68 10.10 -0.96
C TRP A 119 7.71 11.18 -0.47
N PRO A 120 6.75 11.69 -1.28
CA PRO A 120 5.69 12.58 -0.79
C PRO A 120 5.00 12.10 0.48
N LEU A 121 4.67 10.81 0.61
CA LEU A 121 4.05 10.26 1.82
C LEU A 121 4.95 10.35 3.05
N ILE A 122 6.22 9.95 2.91
CA ILE A 122 7.20 10.07 3.98
C ILE A 122 7.39 11.55 4.34
N GLN A 123 7.50 12.43 3.34
CA GLN A 123 7.67 13.86 3.55
C GLN A 123 6.46 14.44 4.29
N GLU A 124 5.24 14.15 3.88
CA GLU A 124 4.02 14.64 4.55
C GLU A 124 3.97 14.22 6.02
N LYS A 125 4.24 12.94 6.32
CA LYS A 125 4.19 12.39 7.68
C LYS A 125 5.25 12.99 8.61
N PHE A 126 6.46 13.22 8.11
CA PHE A 126 7.62 13.59 8.93
C PHE A 126 8.14 15.02 8.73
N ARG A 127 7.54 15.83 7.85
CA ARG A 127 7.96 17.20 7.54
C ARG A 127 8.24 18.03 8.79
N GLY A 128 9.42 18.64 8.82
CA GLY A 128 9.86 19.49 9.92
C GLY A 128 10.10 18.77 11.26
N ARG A 129 10.12 17.43 11.27
CA ARG A 129 10.35 16.61 12.46
C ARG A 129 11.68 15.86 12.36
N LYS A 130 12.13 15.35 13.51
CA LYS A 130 13.19 14.36 13.59
C LYS A 130 12.58 12.99 13.81
N ALA A 131 13.06 11.98 13.09
CA ALA A 131 12.59 10.61 13.24
C ALA A 131 13.75 9.63 13.07
N LEU A 132 13.67 8.50 13.78
CA LEU A 132 14.57 7.38 13.57
C LEU A 132 14.18 6.62 12.31
N VAL A 133 15.16 6.03 11.63
CA VAL A 133 14.91 5.18 10.45
C VAL A 133 13.92 4.07 10.78
N ARG A 134 14.02 3.41 11.94
CA ARG A 134 13.03 2.38 12.35
C ARG A 134 11.59 2.89 12.32
N THR A 135 11.35 4.11 12.81
CA THR A 135 10.01 4.71 12.84
C THR A 135 9.49 4.98 11.44
N ILE A 136 10.36 5.42 10.53
CA ILE A 136 10.03 5.64 9.12
C ILE A 136 9.73 4.30 8.44
N CYS A 137 10.54 3.28 8.70
CA CYS A 137 10.36 1.94 8.16
C CYS A 137 9.06 1.28 8.65
N THR A 138 8.71 1.42 9.93
CA THR A 138 7.42 0.98 10.49
C THR A 138 6.26 1.68 9.79
N PHE A 139 6.29 3.01 9.68
CA PHE A 139 5.28 3.78 8.93
C PHE A 139 5.11 3.23 7.50
N VAL A 140 6.21 3.05 6.77
CA VAL A 140 6.15 2.54 5.40
C VAL A 140 5.58 1.12 5.34
N ASN A 141 6.02 0.24 6.24
CA ASN A 141 5.56 -1.15 6.27
C ASN A 141 4.09 -1.28 6.66
N GLU A 142 3.56 -0.43 7.54
CA GLU A 142 2.23 -0.60 8.12
C GLU A 142 1.17 0.31 7.49
N GLU A 143 1.53 1.53 7.10
CA GLU A 143 0.57 2.53 6.60
C GLU A 143 0.59 2.71 5.06
N THR A 144 1.51 2.05 4.34
CA THR A 144 1.61 2.16 2.87
C THR A 144 1.66 0.78 2.20
N TYR A 145 1.66 0.71 0.86
CA TYR A 145 1.93 -0.55 0.15
C TYR A 145 3.43 -0.86 0.01
N TYR A 146 4.33 0.05 0.37
CA TYR A 146 5.76 -0.12 0.16
C TYR A 146 6.43 -0.93 1.27
N LEU A 147 7.58 -1.51 0.95
CA LEU A 147 8.38 -2.25 1.91
C LEU A 147 9.49 -1.35 2.45
N GLU A 148 10.02 -1.73 3.61
CA GLU A 148 11.19 -1.11 4.24
C GLU A 148 12.38 -0.87 3.30
N LYS A 149 12.63 -1.79 2.35
CA LYS A 149 13.69 -1.61 1.34
C LYS A 149 13.45 -0.37 0.47
N HIS A 150 12.20 -0.12 0.08
CA HIS A 150 11.80 1.06 -0.70
C HIS A 150 11.93 2.32 0.16
N ALA A 151 11.62 2.25 1.47
CA ALA A 151 11.84 3.37 2.39
C ALA A 151 13.32 3.78 2.41
N ARG A 152 14.24 2.82 2.53
CA ARG A 152 15.69 3.11 2.53
C ARG A 152 16.18 3.66 1.20
N GLU A 153 15.63 3.20 0.08
CA GLU A 153 15.91 3.74 -1.25
C GLU A 153 15.43 5.19 -1.38
N ALA A 154 14.20 5.47 -0.93
CA ALA A 154 13.64 6.81 -0.90
C ALA A 154 14.49 7.76 -0.04
N LEU A 155 14.90 7.33 1.16
CA LEU A 155 15.78 8.12 2.04
C LEU A 155 17.16 8.37 1.40
N ARG A 156 17.72 7.40 0.68
CA ARG A 156 18.97 7.57 -0.06
C ARG A 156 18.84 8.61 -1.17
N SER A 157 17.74 8.56 -1.91
CA SER A 157 17.43 9.56 -2.94
C SER A 157 17.26 10.95 -2.31
N ALA A 158 16.49 11.05 -1.22
CA ALA A 158 16.24 12.27 -0.47
C ALA A 158 17.52 12.93 0.09
N GLU A 159 18.45 12.13 0.62
CA GLU A 159 19.76 12.62 1.06
C GLU A 159 20.58 13.21 -0.10
N GLN A 160 20.54 12.58 -1.28
CA GLN A 160 21.29 13.05 -2.45
C GLN A 160 20.78 14.38 -2.99
N ARG A 161 19.46 14.60 -2.95
CA ARG A 161 18.80 15.86 -3.35
C ARG A 161 18.75 16.91 -2.23
N GLY A 162 19.30 16.62 -1.05
CA GLY A 162 19.34 17.56 0.07
C GLY A 162 18.00 17.77 0.80
N ALA A 163 16.98 16.94 0.57
CA ALA A 163 15.65 17.09 1.19
C ALA A 163 15.61 16.65 2.68
N ILE A 164 16.65 15.96 3.14
CA ILE A 164 16.83 15.54 4.54
C ILE A 164 18.24 15.84 5.01
N SER A 165 18.37 16.09 6.31
CA SER A 165 19.66 16.12 7.00
C SER A 165 19.82 14.87 7.85
N VAL A 166 20.98 14.22 7.74
CA VAL A 166 21.26 12.93 8.35
C VAL A 166 22.38 13.08 9.37
N ALA A 167 22.16 12.59 10.59
CA ALA A 167 23.19 12.66 11.63
C ALA A 167 24.50 11.96 11.21
N PRO A 168 25.67 12.49 11.58
CA PRO A 168 26.96 11.86 11.26
C PRO A 168 27.21 10.58 12.07
N THR A 169 26.60 10.49 13.25
CA THR A 169 26.65 9.34 14.16
C THR A 169 25.27 8.74 14.32
N LYS A 170 25.24 7.43 14.53
CA LYS A 170 24.05 6.71 14.96
C LYS A 170 23.78 6.98 16.45
N VAL A 171 22.65 6.51 16.98
CA VAL A 171 22.32 6.64 18.40
C VAL A 171 23.35 5.95 19.30
N ASP A 172 23.97 4.87 18.83
CA ASP A 172 25.04 4.16 19.56
C ASP A 172 26.40 4.88 19.56
N GLY A 173 26.49 6.09 18.99
CA GLY A 173 27.70 6.90 18.93
C GLY A 173 28.68 6.53 17.82
N PHE A 174 28.49 5.42 17.12
CA PHE A 174 29.34 5.04 16.00
C PHE A 174 29.02 5.85 14.74
N LYS A 175 30.04 6.11 13.93
CA LYS A 175 29.88 6.76 12.62
C LYS A 175 29.03 5.87 11.71
N ARG A 176 28.11 6.49 10.96
CA ARG A 176 27.38 5.76 9.92
C ARG A 176 28.26 5.53 8.70
N ARG A 177 27.99 4.45 7.96
CA ARG A 177 28.49 4.31 6.59
C ARG A 177 27.68 5.25 5.68
N ARG A 178 28.36 6.02 4.83
CA ARG A 178 27.70 6.97 3.91
C ARG A 178 26.64 6.26 3.05
N ARG A 179 25.48 6.91 2.83
CA ARG A 179 24.32 6.39 2.07
C ARG A 179 23.67 5.12 2.63
N THR A 180 23.96 4.78 3.87
CA THR A 180 23.27 3.70 4.61
C THR A 180 22.34 4.31 5.66
N PHE A 181 21.23 3.61 5.90
CA PHE A 181 20.17 4.01 6.81
C PHE A 181 19.86 2.84 7.76
N PRO A 182 20.73 2.60 8.75
CA PRO A 182 20.43 1.66 9.83
C PRO A 182 19.31 2.21 10.72
N GLU A 183 18.59 1.31 11.40
CA GLU A 183 17.38 1.61 12.16
C GLU A 183 17.52 2.69 13.24
N ASP A 184 18.71 2.77 13.83
CA ASP A 184 19.10 3.67 14.92
C ASP A 184 19.64 5.01 14.43
N LEU A 185 19.53 5.31 13.13
CA LEU A 185 19.95 6.59 12.57
C LEU A 185 18.85 7.63 12.69
N MET A 186 19.19 8.82 13.19
CA MET A 186 18.28 9.96 13.27
C MET A 186 18.31 10.78 11.98
N ILE A 187 17.13 11.08 11.44
CA ILE A 187 16.90 11.90 10.26
C ILE A 187 16.14 13.16 10.66
N THR A 188 16.56 14.30 10.12
CA THR A 188 15.83 15.57 10.22
C THR A 188 15.22 15.89 8.86
N PHE A 189 13.89 16.00 8.80
CA PHE A 189 13.18 16.39 7.59
C PHE A 189 13.09 17.91 7.51
N LEU A 190 13.44 18.46 6.35
CA LEU A 190 13.38 19.90 6.13
C LEU A 190 11.93 20.37 6.00
N LYS A 191 11.69 21.61 6.42
CA LYS A 191 10.43 22.33 6.18
C LYS A 191 10.56 23.03 4.82
N GLU A 192 10.34 22.31 3.74
CA GLU A 192 9.98 22.96 2.47
C GLU A 192 8.46 23.09 2.41
#